data_AF-A0A660YL78-F1
#
_entry.id   AF-A0A660YL78-F1
#
_cell.length_a   1.000
_cell.length_b   1.000
_cell.length_c   1.000
_cell.angle_alpha   90.00
_cell.angle_beta   90.00
_cell.angle_gamma   90.00
#
_symmetry.space_group_name_H-M   'P 1'
#
loop_
_entity.id
_entity.type
_entity.pdbx_description
1 polymer ?
#
loop_
_entity_poly.entity_id
_entity_poly.type
_entity_poly.pdbx_seq_one_letter_code
_entity_poly.pdbx_strand_id
1 'polypeptide(L)'
;KICFIGHSHKPCAFIHDSTKIIIPENTNHIEIEPDKRYIINTGSVGQPRDGDPRAAYGILDTDKGLFELKRLVYPVESVQDKIKNCGLPWQLGYRLSLGQ
;
A
#
# COMPACT_ATOMS: atom_id res chain seq x y z
N LYS A 1 6.28 -4.54 18.87
CA LYS A 1 7.31 -4.89 17.84
C LYS A 1 6.68 -4.88 16.44
N ILE A 2 7.31 -4.28 15.42
CA ILE A 2 6.72 -4.13 14.07
C ILE A 2 7.56 -4.86 13.02
N CYS A 3 6.91 -5.53 12.07
CA CYS A 3 7.50 -6.09 10.86
C CYS A 3 6.83 -5.46 9.63
N PHE A 4 7.61 -4.78 8.79
CA PHE A 4 7.12 -4.24 7.52
C PHE A 4 7.34 -5.24 6.40
N ILE A 5 6.30 -5.42 5.57
CA ILE A 5 6.33 -6.30 4.42
C ILE A 5 5.79 -5.59 3.18
N GLY A 6 6.04 -6.16 2.00
CA GLY A 6 5.53 -5.67 0.73
C GLY A 6 5.04 -6.82 -0.14
N HIS A 7 5.51 -6.87 -1.39
CA HIS A 7 5.30 -7.95 -2.36
C HIS A 7 3.86 -8.12 -2.90
N SER A 8 2.84 -8.17 -2.04
CA SER A 8 1.44 -8.33 -2.46
C SER A 8 0.87 -7.12 -3.22
N HIS A 9 1.47 -5.95 -3.00
CA HIS A 9 0.99 -4.64 -3.46
C HIS A 9 -0.38 -4.23 -2.90
N LYS A 10 -0.82 -4.87 -1.81
CA LYS A 10 -2.09 -4.62 -1.13
C LYS A 10 -1.81 -4.20 0.32
N PRO A 11 -2.11 -2.95 0.71
CA PRO A 11 -1.99 -2.54 2.09
C PRO A 11 -2.85 -3.38 3.03
N CYS A 12 -2.27 -3.83 4.13
CA CYS A 12 -2.96 -4.56 5.18
C CYS A 12 -2.14 -4.53 6.46
N ALA A 13 -2.79 -4.74 7.60
CA ALA A 13 -2.09 -4.94 8.86
C ALA A 13 -2.70 -6.07 9.68
N PHE A 14 -1.82 -6.85 10.31
CA PHE A 14 -2.16 -7.94 11.21
C PHE A 14 -1.55 -7.67 12.57
N ILE A 15 -2.33 -7.91 13.63
CA ILE A 15 -1.89 -7.71 15.02
C ILE A 15 -1.84 -9.08 15.71
N HIS A 16 -0.66 -9.48 16.18
CA HIS A 16 -0.47 -10.74 16.90
C HIS A 16 -0.87 -10.58 18.38
N ASP A 17 -2.17 -10.71 18.65
CA ASP A 17 -2.79 -11.25 19.88
C ASP A 17 -4.31 -11.39 19.68
N SER A 18 -4.84 -10.61 18.74
CA SER A 18 -6.20 -10.66 18.23
C SER A 18 -6.17 -11.24 16.82
N THR A 19 -7.04 -12.16 16.44
CA THR A 19 -7.26 -12.54 15.03
C THR A 19 -7.82 -11.39 14.16
N LYS A 20 -7.69 -10.14 14.63
CA LYS A 20 -8.14 -8.92 13.99
C LYS A 20 -7.23 -8.57 12.83
N ILE A 21 -7.82 -8.55 11.65
CA ILE A 21 -7.22 -8.00 10.45
C ILE A 21 -7.67 -6.54 10.35
N ILE A 22 -6.71 -5.62 10.30
CA ILE A 22 -7.01 -4.23 9.97
C ILE A 22 -6.72 -4.05 8.48
N ILE A 23 -7.81 -3.89 7.71
CA ILE A 23 -7.72 -3.52 6.30
C ILE A 23 -7.83 -2.00 6.22
N PRO A 24 -6.85 -1.30 5.62
CA PRO A 24 -6.84 0.15 5.57
C PRO A 24 -8.04 0.80 4.88
N GLU A 25 -8.85 0.01 4.16
CA GLU A 25 -10.13 0.44 3.58
C GLU A 25 -11.07 1.09 4.61
N ASN A 26 -10.98 0.70 5.89
CA ASN A 26 -11.82 1.24 6.97
C ASN A 26 -11.11 2.28 7.86
N THR A 27 -9.78 2.34 7.83
CA THR A 27 -8.97 3.33 8.55
C THR A 27 -7.59 3.43 7.91
N ASN A 28 -7.11 4.64 7.67
CA ASN A 28 -5.78 4.85 7.12
C ASN A 28 -4.67 4.90 8.18
N HIS A 29 -4.96 4.67 9.47
CA HIS A 29 -3.96 4.75 10.53
C HIS A 29 -4.11 3.62 11.56
N ILE A 30 -3.00 3.33 12.24
CA ILE A 30 -2.86 2.28 13.25
C ILE A 30 -2.04 2.84 14.41
N GLU A 31 -2.63 2.85 15.60
CA GLU A 31 -1.89 3.07 16.84
C GLU A 31 -1.06 1.83 17.19
N ILE A 32 0.22 2.06 17.45
CA ILE A 32 1.21 1.05 17.77
C ILE A 32 1.33 0.96 19.29
N GLU A 33 0.76 -0.11 19.83
CA GLU A 33 0.83 -0.43 21.25
C GLU A 33 2.14 -1.19 21.56
N PRO A 34 2.88 -0.82 22.61
CA PRO A 34 4.19 -1.41 22.93
C PRO A 34 4.19 -2.94 23.07
N ASP A 35 3.14 -3.49 23.67
CA ASP A 35 3.03 -4.91 24.02
C ASP A 35 2.49 -5.79 22.89
N LYS A 36 2.10 -5.19 21.75
CA LYS A 36 1.57 -5.90 20.59
C LYS A 36 2.64 -6.12 19.53
N ARG A 37 2.41 -7.10 18.65
CA ARG A 37 3.25 -7.31 17.46
C ARG A 37 2.46 -7.10 16.19
N TYR A 38 3.07 -6.43 15.23
CA TYR A 38 2.40 -5.99 14.01
C TYR A 38 3.13 -6.55 12.78
N ILE A 39 2.36 -6.99 11.79
CA ILE A 39 2.83 -7.17 10.42
C ILE A 39 2.09 -6.16 9.57
N ILE A 40 2.80 -5.23 8.93
CA ILE A 40 2.22 -4.13 8.18
C ILE A 40 2.71 -4.19 6.74
N ASN A 41 1.78 -4.26 5.80
CA ASN A 41 2.01 -4.09 4.38
C ASN A 41 1.65 -2.66 3.97
N THR A 42 2.59 -1.95 3.37
CA THR A 42 2.41 -0.54 2.94
C THR A 42 1.77 -0.42 1.56
N GLY A 43 1.50 -1.55 0.88
CA GLY A 43 1.04 -1.57 -0.51
C GLY A 43 2.17 -1.41 -1.50
N SER A 44 1.92 -0.67 -2.58
CA SER A 44 2.87 -0.44 -3.65
C SER A 44 2.81 1.00 -4.15
N VAL A 45 3.98 1.59 -4.33
CA VAL A 45 4.11 2.94 -4.92
C VAL A 45 3.82 2.88 -6.43
N GLY A 46 4.34 1.87 -7.14
CA GLY A 46 4.32 1.85 -8.60
C GLY A 46 3.23 1.00 -9.24
N GLN A 47 2.62 0.07 -8.49
CA GLN A 47 1.59 -0.82 -9.02
C GLN A 47 0.69 -1.34 -7.89
N PRO A 48 -0.19 -0.51 -7.31
CA PRO A 48 -1.22 -0.97 -6.38
C PRO A 48 -2.04 -2.10 -6.99
N ARG A 49 -2.47 -3.08 -6.18
CA ARG A 49 -3.25 -4.26 -6.65
C ARG A 49 -4.58 -4.45 -5.92
N ASP A 50 -5.05 -3.42 -5.24
CA ASP A 50 -6.21 -3.43 -4.36
C ASP A 50 -7.40 -2.64 -4.92
N GLY A 51 -7.40 -2.30 -6.20
CA GLY A 51 -8.48 -1.56 -6.85
C GLY A 51 -8.41 -0.04 -6.69
N ASP A 52 -7.46 0.49 -5.91
CA ASP A 52 -7.17 1.92 -5.83
C ASP A 52 -5.91 2.24 -6.66
N PRO A 53 -6.03 2.97 -7.79
CA PRO A 53 -4.89 3.23 -8.66
C PRO A 53 -3.87 4.20 -8.05
N ARG A 54 -4.15 4.85 -6.92
CA ARG A 54 -3.22 5.77 -6.26
C ARG A 54 -2.04 5.03 -5.64
N ALA A 55 -0.86 5.60 -5.78
CA ALA A 55 0.36 5.11 -5.15
C ALA A 55 0.17 5.01 -3.63
N ALA A 56 0.65 3.93 -3.02
CA ALA A 56 0.55 3.68 -1.59
C ALA A 56 1.93 3.66 -0.91
N TYR A 57 2.02 4.30 0.25
CA TYR A 57 3.19 4.25 1.13
C TYR A 57 2.78 4.48 2.58
N GLY A 58 3.65 4.12 3.53
CA GLY A 58 3.40 4.28 4.96
C GLY A 58 4.33 5.30 5.61
N ILE A 59 3.83 6.00 6.63
CA ILE A 59 4.62 6.83 7.54
C ILE A 59 4.48 6.25 8.94
N LEU A 60 5.59 5.96 9.60
CA LEU A 60 5.61 5.60 11.03
C LEU A 60 6.20 6.76 11.83
N ASP A 61 5.38 7.36 12.68
CA ASP A 61 5.83 8.27 13.74
C ASP A 61 6.19 7.43 14.97
N THR A 62 7.49 7.27 15.23
CA THR A 62 7.99 6.43 16.32
C THR A 62 7.81 7.06 17.69
N ASP A 63 7.74 8.39 17.77
CA ASP A 63 7.57 9.11 19.03
C ASP A 63 6.11 9.05 19.49
N LYS A 64 5.16 9.14 18.54
CA LYS A 64 3.73 9.01 18.81
C LYS A 64 3.22 7.57 18.77
N GLY A 65 4.00 6.64 18.25
CA GLY A 65 3.55 5.27 18.01
C GLY A 65 2.38 5.22 17.03
N LEU A 66 2.46 5.95 15.92
CA LEU A 66 1.37 6.06 14.94
C LEU A 66 1.87 5.68 13.55
N PHE A 67 1.25 4.66 12.95
CA PHE A 67 1.45 4.35 11.53
C PHE A 67 0.29 4.92 10.71
N GLU A 68 0.58 5.60 9.61
CA GLU A 68 -0.39 6.09 8.64
C GLU A 68 -0.09 5.58 7.24
N LEU A 69 -1.09 4.98 6.58
CA LEU A 69 -1.10 4.72 5.16
C LEU A 69 -1.48 5.98 4.39
N LYS A 70 -0.64 6.40 3.46
CA LYS A 70 -0.89 7.53 2.56
C LYS A 70 -1.16 7.01 1.14
N ARG A 71 -2.07 7.71 0.46
CA ARG A 71 -2.36 7.52 -0.97
C ARG A 71 -2.07 8.80 -1.72
N LEU A 72 -1.45 8.68 -2.88
CA LEU A 72 -1.09 9.82 -3.71
C LEU A 72 -1.50 9.59 -5.17
N VAL A 73 -2.21 10.57 -5.73
CA VAL A 73 -2.50 10.61 -7.17
C VAL A 73 -1.21 10.88 -7.94
N TYR A 74 -1.00 10.17 -9.03
CA TYR A 74 0.11 10.37 -9.95
C TYR A 74 -0.40 10.30 -11.40
N PRO A 75 0.36 10.81 -12.38
CA PRO A 75 -0.09 10.84 -13.77
C PRO A 75 -0.01 9.44 -14.41
N VAL A 76 -1.03 8.61 -14.17
CA VAL A 76 -1.13 7.23 -14.68
C VAL A 76 -0.97 7.18 -16.21
N GLU A 77 -1.64 8.08 -16.93
CA GLU A 77 -1.59 8.16 -18.39
C GLU A 77 -0.16 8.36 -18.91
N SER A 78 0.61 9.25 -18.26
CA SER A 78 2.02 9.47 -18.62
C SER A 78 2.87 8.20 -18.46
N VAL A 79 2.58 7.37 -17.46
CA VAL A 79 3.27 6.09 -17.25
C VAL A 79 2.82 5.06 -18.29
N GLN A 80 1.53 5.04 -18.62
CA GLN A 80 0.96 4.17 -19.66
C GLN A 80 1.58 4.47 -21.04
N ASP A 81 1.75 5.74 -21.38
CA ASP A 81 2.41 6.16 -22.62
C ASP A 81 3.86 5.69 -22.66
N LYS A 82 4.60 5.81 -21.55
CA LYS A 82 5.98 5.29 -21.45
C LYS A 82 6.03 3.78 -21.67
N ILE A 83 5.11 3.03 -21.06
CA ILE A 83 5.01 1.57 -21.24
C ILE A 83 4.76 1.23 -22.71
N LYS A 84 3.80 1.91 -23.35
CA LYS A 84 3.47 1.72 -24.77
C LYS A 84 4.64 2.06 -25.69
N ASN A 85 5.31 3.19 -25.45
CA ASN A 85 6.42 3.67 -26.27
C ASN A 85 7.66 2.77 -26.17
N CYS A 86 7.82 2.05 -25.06
CA CYS A 86 8.89 1.06 -24.89
C CYS A 86 8.50 -0.35 -25.43
N GLY A 87 7.36 -0.50 -26.09
CA GLY A 87 6.92 -1.77 -26.68
C GLY A 87 6.55 -2.84 -25.66
N LEU A 88 6.28 -2.46 -24.41
CA LEU A 88 5.87 -3.40 -23.37
C LEU A 88 4.41 -3.87 -23.57
N PRO A 89 4.04 -5.07 -23.09
CA PRO A 89 2.66 -5.55 -23.14
C PRO A 89 1.68 -4.55 -22.52
N TRP A 90 0.63 -4.18 -23.26
CA TRP A 90 -0.32 -3.14 -22.85
C TRP A 90 -0.99 -3.44 -21.50
N GLN A 91 -1.16 -4.71 -21.16
CA GLN A 91 -1.70 -5.17 -19.88
C GLN A 91 -0.95 -4.57 -18.68
N LEU A 92 0.35 -4.31 -18.81
CA LEU A 92 1.16 -3.70 -17.75
C LEU A 92 0.77 -2.25 -17.48
N GLY A 93 0.36 -1.51 -18.51
CA GLY A 93 -0.11 -0.12 -18.39
C GLY A 93 -1.59 -0.06 -18.02
N TYR A 94 -2.43 -0.87 -18.67
CA TYR A 94 -3.87 -0.91 -18.44
C TYR A 94 -4.23 -1.18 -16.98
N ARG A 95 -3.49 -2.09 -16.32
CA ARG A 95 -3.75 -2.42 -14.91
C ARG A 95 -3.44 -1.27 -13.93
N LEU A 96 -2.61 -0.30 -14.30
CA LEU A 96 -2.29 0.85 -13.44
C LEU A 96 -3.53 1.71 -13.16
N SER A 97 -4.37 1.96 -14.17
CA SER A 97 -5.62 2.72 -14.00
C SER A 97 -6.68 1.96 -13.21
N LEU A 98 -6.55 0.63 -13.11
CA LEU A 98 -7.47 -0.22 -12.36
C LEU A 98 -6.98 -0.51 -10.92
N GLY A 99 -5.72 -0.21 -10.61
CA GLY A 99 -5.07 -0.67 -9.37
C GLY A 99 -5.00 -2.20 -9.30
N GLN A 100 -4.50 -2.86 -10.35
CA GLN A 100 -4.39 -4.34 -10.46
C GLN A 100 -2.98 -4.82 -10.87
#